data_AF-M0AKV9-F1
#
_entry.id   AF-M0AKV9-F1
#
_cell.length_a   1.000
_cell.length_b   1.000
_cell.length_c   1.000
_cell.angle_alpha   90.00
_cell.angle_beta   90.00
_cell.angle_gamma   90.00
#
_symmetry.space_group_name_H-M   'P 1'
#
loop_
_entity.id
_entity.type
_entity.pdbx_description
1 polymer ?
#
loop_
_entity_poly.entity_id
_entity_poly.type
_entity_poly.pdbx_seq_one_letter_code
_entity_poly.pdbx_strand_id
1 'polypeptide(L)'
;MVVVELKGSISVEMTTGDSKPCKYTVMYEGEQVAQYETSADPRTTGGRIGLRNIVCRHVSGVDKNAIDEWLSTEISQNAEALSNEFGTR
;
A
#
# COMPACT_ATOMS: atom_id res chain seq x y z
N MET A 1 8.72 -7.18 -3.03
CA MET A 1 7.51 -7.11 -2.20
C MET A 1 7.84 -6.25 -0.99
N VAL A 2 7.16 -5.11 -0.85
CA VAL A 2 7.29 -4.18 0.29
C VAL A 2 6.09 -4.40 1.19
N VAL A 3 6.31 -4.63 2.48
CA VAL A 3 5.23 -4.70 3.48
C VAL A 3 5.18 -3.37 4.19
N VAL A 4 4.03 -2.70 4.09
CA VAL A 4 3.74 -1.47 4.83
C VAL A 4 2.97 -1.83 6.08
N GLU A 5 3.63 -1.72 7.24
CA GLU A 5 2.97 -1.91 8.52
C GLU A 5 2.18 -0.66 8.89
N LEU A 6 0.87 -0.84 9.05
CA LEU A 6 -0.03 0.16 9.61
C LEU A 6 -0.32 -0.27 11.06
N LYS A 7 -0.95 0.60 11.86
CA LYS A 7 -1.06 0.40 13.31
C LYS A 7 -1.55 -1.01 13.71
N GLY A 8 -0.69 -1.71 14.46
CA GLY A 8 -0.95 -2.85 15.35
C GLY A 8 -1.41 -4.16 14.69
N SER A 9 -2.42 -4.08 13.85
CA SER A 9 -3.09 -5.24 13.26
C SER A 9 -3.27 -5.14 11.75
N ILE A 10 -2.86 -4.03 11.12
CA ILE A 10 -3.10 -3.81 9.69
C ILE A 10 -1.75 -3.80 8.98
N SER A 11 -1.59 -4.55 7.91
CA SER A 11 -0.47 -4.36 6.99
C SER A 11 -0.94 -4.41 5.55
N VAL A 12 -0.18 -3.76 4.68
CA VAL A 12 -0.40 -3.82 3.24
C VAL A 12 0.83 -4.42 2.61
N GLU A 13 0.71 -5.61 2.04
CA GLU A 13 1.75 -6.17 1.19
C GLU A 13 1.60 -5.59 -0.21
N MET A 14 2.68 -5.00 -0.70
CA MET A 14 2.74 -4.32 -1.97
C MET A 14 3.74 -5.05 -2.85
N THR A 15 3.27 -5.58 -3.97
CA THR A 15 4.15 -6.07 -5.03
C THR A 15 4.05 -5.09 -6.18
N THR A 16 5.11 -4.33 -6.41
CA THR A 16 5.13 -3.24 -7.38
C THR A 16 6.12 -3.55 -8.47
N GLY A 17 5.81 -4.49 -9.36
CA GLY A 17 6.75 -4.93 -10.40
C GLY A 17 6.85 -4.01 -11.62
N ASP A 18 7.90 -4.23 -12.41
CA ASP A 18 8.23 -3.56 -13.69
C ASP A 18 7.07 -3.54 -14.71
N SER A 19 6.21 -4.55 -14.65
CA SER A 19 4.99 -4.63 -15.46
C SER A 19 3.79 -4.46 -14.54
N LYS A 20 3.06 -3.35 -14.72
CA LYS A 20 1.69 -3.19 -14.21
C LYS A 20 0.89 -4.48 -14.45
N PRO A 21 0.01 -4.89 -13.53
CA PRO A 21 -0.50 -4.10 -12.40
C PRO A 21 0.32 -4.23 -11.09
N CYS A 22 0.34 -3.16 -10.29
CA CYS A 22 0.69 -3.21 -8.88
C CYS A 22 -0.33 -4.07 -8.14
N LYS A 23 0.14 -4.88 -7.20
CA LYS A 23 -0.69 -5.73 -6.36
C LYS A 23 -0.64 -5.24 -4.91
N TYR A 24 -1.80 -5.06 -4.30
CA TYR A 24 -1.96 -4.71 -2.88
C TYR A 24 -2.74 -5.80 -2.17
N THR A 25 -2.17 -6.37 -1.13
CA THR A 25 -2.84 -7.31 -0.23
C THR A 25 -3.05 -6.60 1.10
N VAL A 26 -4.31 -6.39 1.50
CA VAL A 26 -4.62 -5.84 2.82
C VAL A 26 -4.74 -6.99 3.80
N MET A 27 -3.91 -6.94 4.83
CA MET A 27 -3.90 -7.87 5.96
C MET A 27 -4.51 -7.18 7.17
N TYR A 28 -5.39 -7.88 7.88
CA TYR A 28 -5.94 -7.45 9.16
C TYR A 28 -5.90 -8.61 10.16
N GLU A 29 -5.30 -8.40 11.33
CA GLU A 29 -5.09 -9.42 12.37
C GLU A 29 -4.37 -10.68 11.86
N GLY A 30 -3.50 -10.51 10.86
CA GLY A 30 -2.75 -11.61 10.22
C GLY A 30 -3.52 -12.35 9.12
N GLU A 31 -4.78 -12.00 8.86
CA GLU A 31 -5.59 -12.58 7.78
C GLU A 31 -5.65 -11.67 6.55
N GLN A 32 -5.64 -12.27 5.37
CA GLN A 32 -5.89 -11.56 4.12
C GLN A 32 -7.38 -11.20 4.04
N VAL A 33 -7.70 -9.91 4.17
CA VAL A 33 -9.07 -9.43 4.04
C VAL A 33 -9.40 -8.93 2.63
N ALA A 34 -8.39 -8.51 1.87
CA ALA A 34 -8.59 -8.11 0.48
C ALA A 34 -7.33 -8.16 -0.37
N GLN A 35 -7.51 -8.30 -1.68
CA GLN A 35 -6.47 -8.22 -2.68
C GLN A 35 -6.92 -7.34 -3.85
N TYR A 36 -6.06 -6.44 -4.31
CA TYR A 36 -6.33 -5.53 -5.41
C TYR A 36 -5.18 -5.49 -6.40
N GLU A 37 -5.52 -5.42 -7.69
CA GLU A 37 -4.59 -5.15 -8.77
C GLU A 37 -4.93 -3.80 -9.39
N THR A 38 -3.92 -2.94 -9.58
CA THR A 38 -4.12 -1.62 -10.17
C THR A 38 -2.92 -1.16 -10.97
N SER A 39 -3.17 -0.37 -12.01
CA SER A 39 -2.12 0.35 -12.73
C SER A 39 -1.64 1.62 -12.01
N ALA A 40 -2.28 1.99 -10.90
CA ALA A 40 -1.98 3.21 -10.16
C ALA A 40 -0.80 2.99 -9.21
N ASP A 41 0.29 3.69 -9.46
CA ASP A 41 1.51 3.64 -8.66
C ASP A 41 1.28 4.27 -7.28
N PRO A 42 1.56 3.56 -6.18
CA PRO A 42 1.28 4.02 -4.82
C PRO A 42 2.10 5.25 -4.41
N ARG A 43 3.22 5.52 -5.09
CA ARG A 43 4.06 6.72 -4.87
C ARG A 43 3.38 7.99 -5.36
N THR A 44 2.43 7.86 -6.30
CA THR A 44 1.63 8.99 -6.77
C THR A 44 0.52 9.33 -5.77
N THR A 45 0.13 10.60 -5.70
CA THR A 45 -1.02 11.04 -4.88
C THR A 45 -2.28 10.24 -5.19
N GLY A 46 -2.55 9.96 -6.48
CA GLY A 46 -3.71 9.18 -6.91
C GLY A 46 -3.66 7.72 -6.46
N GLY A 47 -2.52 7.06 -6.59
CA GLY A 47 -2.34 5.68 -6.15
C GLY A 47 -2.43 5.54 -4.63
N ARG A 48 -1.80 6.45 -3.87
CA ARG A 48 -1.90 6.49 -2.40
C ARG A 48 -3.35 6.68 -1.93
N ILE A 49 -4.08 7.62 -2.53
CA ILE A 49 -5.51 7.85 -2.24
C ILE A 49 -6.34 6.59 -2.52
N GLY A 50 -6.06 5.90 -3.63
CA GLY A 50 -6.71 4.64 -3.98
C GLY A 50 -6.46 3.56 -2.93
N LEU A 51 -5.20 3.38 -2.54
CA LEU A 51 -4.80 2.40 -1.51
C LEU A 51 -5.43 2.70 -0.15
N ARG A 52 -5.40 3.96 0.30
CA ARG A 52 -6.08 4.39 1.52
C ARG A 52 -7.57 4.03 1.50
N ASN A 53 -8.27 4.32 0.40
CA ASN A 53 -9.69 4.01 0.29
C ASN A 53 -9.97 2.49 0.30
N ILE A 54 -9.06 1.68 -0.23
CA ILE A 54 -9.10 0.22 -0.15
C ILE A 54 -8.98 -0.22 1.32
N VAL A 55 -7.97 0.26 2.05
CA VAL A 55 -7.76 -0.09 3.46
C VAL A 55 -8.96 0.31 4.31
N CYS A 56 -9.43 1.56 4.20
CA CYS A 56 -10.58 2.06 4.95
C CYS A 56 -11.90 1.34 4.64
N ARG A 57 -12.01 0.63 3.50
CA ARG A 57 -13.20 -0.16 3.17
C ARG A 57 -13.25 -1.47 3.95
N HIS A 58 -12.09 -2.06 4.23
CA HIS A 58 -11.99 -3.39 4.84
C HIS A 58 -11.67 -3.34 6.33
N VAL A 59 -11.10 -2.22 6.81
CA VAL A 59 -10.81 -2.04 8.22
C VAL A 59 -11.60 -0.84 8.76
N SER A 60 -12.65 -1.15 9.54
CA SER A 60 -13.50 -0.15 10.17
C SER A 60 -12.83 0.51 11.39
N GLY A 61 -13.20 1.76 11.68
CA GLY A 61 -12.73 2.44 12.90
C GLY A 61 -11.31 3.03 12.80
N VAL A 62 -10.70 2.99 11.61
CA VAL A 62 -9.39 3.59 11.36
C VAL A 62 -9.57 4.98 10.77
N ASP A 63 -8.85 5.95 11.32
CA ASP A 63 -8.86 7.32 10.82
C ASP A 63 -8.22 7.38 9.43
N LYS A 64 -8.96 7.96 8.48
CA LYS A 64 -8.56 8.03 7.08
C LYS A 64 -7.31 8.89 6.87
N ASN A 65 -7.14 9.95 7.65
CA ASN A 65 -5.97 10.81 7.58
C ASN A 65 -4.75 10.10 8.19
N ALA A 66 -4.94 9.35 9.28
CA ALA A 66 -3.88 8.52 9.85
C ALA A 66 -3.37 7.47 8.86
N ILE A 67 -4.28 6.78 8.12
CA ILE A 67 -3.86 5.88 7.04
C ILE A 67 -3.08 6.62 5.95
N ASP A 68 -3.51 7.81 5.54
CA ASP A 68 -2.83 8.58 4.50
C ASP A 68 -1.41 8.98 4.93
N GLU A 69 -1.24 9.44 6.17
CA GLU A 69 0.04 9.80 6.76
C GLU A 69 0.98 8.58 6.88
N TRP A 70 0.47 7.44 7.35
CA TRP A 70 1.28 6.22 7.46
C TRP A 70 1.69 5.71 6.09
N LEU A 71 0.76 5.61 5.14
CA LEU A 71 1.09 5.23 3.76
C LEU A 71 2.13 6.19 3.18
N SER A 72 1.98 7.51 3.38
CA SER A 72 2.96 8.48 2.89
C SER A 72 4.34 8.30 3.52
N THR A 73 4.38 8.05 4.84
CA THR A 73 5.64 7.85 5.58
C THR A 73 6.34 6.57 5.11
N GLU A 74 5.62 5.45 5.10
CA GLU A 74 6.16 4.13 4.78
C GLU A 74 6.59 4.02 3.31
N ILE A 75 5.80 4.57 2.39
CA ILE A 75 6.17 4.63 0.96
C ILE A 75 7.44 5.49 0.76
N SER A 76 7.60 6.55 1.56
CA SER A 76 8.80 7.40 1.48
C SER A 76 10.04 6.69 2.05
N GLN A 77 9.89 5.95 3.14
CA GLN A 77 10.99 5.17 3.73
C GLN A 77 11.41 4.00 2.84
N ASN A 78 10.45 3.39 2.15
CA ASN A 78 10.71 2.28 1.23
C ASN A 78 10.87 2.74 -0.23
N ALA A 79 11.12 4.03 -0.46
CA ALA A 79 11.16 4.61 -1.80
C ALA A 79 12.20 3.93 -2.72
N GLU A 80 13.36 3.56 -2.19
CA GLU A 80 14.39 2.83 -2.96
C GLU A 80 13.97 1.41 -3.30
N ALA A 81 13.42 0.66 -2.34
CA ALA A 81 12.92 -0.70 -2.58
C ALA A 81 11.78 -0.70 -3.61
N LEU A 82 10.86 0.25 -3.51
CA LEU A 82 9.81 0.47 -4.49
C LEU A 82 10.39 0.90 -5.84
N SER A 83 11.41 1.77 -5.87
CA SER A 83 12.04 2.21 -7.12
C SER A 83 12.80 1.10 -7.84
N ASN A 84 13.45 0.21 -7.10
CA ASN A 84 14.20 -0.92 -7.66
C ASN A 84 13.27 -2.00 -8.26
N GLU A 85 12.03 -2.13 -7.78
CA GLU A 85 11.04 -3.02 -8.40
C GLU A 85 10.37 -2.42 -9.66
N PHE A 86 10.52 -1.11 -9.90
CA PHE A 86 10.00 -0.41 -11.09
C PHE A 86 11.08 -0.12 -12.16
N GLY A 87 12.30 -0.59 -11.94
CA GLY A 87 13.41 -0.46 -12.87
C GLY A 87 14.01 0.94 -12.92
N THR A 88 15.26 1.07 -12.46
CA THR A 88 16.18 2.06 -13.02
C THR A 88 16.52 1.62 -14.44
N ARG A 89 15.93 2.26 -15.45
CA ARG A 89 16.61 2.35 -16.76
C ARG A 89 17.55 3.54 -16.76
#